data_AF-W1WDK4-F1
#
_entry.id   AF-W1WDK4-F1
#
_cell.length_a   1.000
_cell.length_b   1.000
_cell.length_c   1.000
_cell.angle_alpha   90.00
_cell.angle_beta   90.00
_cell.angle_gamma   90.00
#
_symmetry.space_group_name_H-M   'P 1'
#
loop_
_entity.id
_entity.type
_entity.pdbx_description
1 polymer ?
#
loop_
_entity_poly.entity_id
_entity_poly.type
_entity_poly.pdbx_seq_one_letter_code
_entity_poly.pdbx_strand_id
1 'polypeptide(L)' 'FGEKFIIFPNPMYGSWESTVYKGKKLDAKGQTEERQKALEGYKK' A
#
# COMPACT_ATOMS: atom_id res chain seq x y z
N PHE A 1 12.57 14.56 -4.36
CA PHE A 1 11.71 15.14 -3.30
C PHE A 1 12.53 16.10 -2.47
N GLY A 2 11.94 17.13 -1.86
CA GLY A 2 12.63 18.11 -1.01
C GLY A 2 13.03 19.44 -1.68
N GLU A 3 12.84 19.58 -3.00
CA GLU A 3 13.16 20.82 -3.73
C GLU A 3 12.01 21.21 -4.68
N LYS A 4 11.74 20.39 -5.72
CA LYS A 4 10.59 20.60 -6.62
C LYS A 4 9.28 19.97 -6.15
N PHE A 5 9.37 18.84 -5.43
CA PHE A 5 8.21 18.11 -4.90
C PHE A 5 8.43 17.85 -3.42
N ILE A 6 7.55 18.42 -2.58
CA ILE A 6 7.53 18.21 -1.13
C ILE A 6 6.39 17.25 -0.82
N ILE A 7 6.72 16.11 -0.22
CA ILE A 7 5.73 15.08 0.14
C ILE A 7 5.40 15.22 1.63
N PHE A 8 4.12 15.06 1.94
CA PHE A 8 3.64 14.88 3.30
C PHE A 8 3.32 13.40 3.56
N PRO A 9 3.59 12.91 4.78
CA PRO A 9 3.24 11.54 5.12
C PRO A 9 1.72 11.39 5.21
N ASN A 10 1.18 10.43 4.45
CA ASN A 10 -0.20 9.96 4.61
C ASN A 10 -0.25 8.42 4.53
N PRO A 11 -0.24 7.73 5.67
CA PRO A 11 -0.31 6.26 5.73
C PRO A 11 -1.73 5.72 5.73
N MET A 12 -2.77 6.57 5.72
CA MET A 12 -4.16 6.12 5.87
C MET A 12 -4.76 5.61 4.56
N TYR A 13 -4.47 6.29 3.45
CA TYR A 13 -5.03 5.98 2.14
C TYR A 13 -4.19 6.63 1.04
N GLY A 14 -4.43 6.22 -0.21
CA GLY A 14 -3.86 6.88 -1.38
C GLY A 14 -3.58 5.90 -2.51
N SER A 15 -2.89 6.40 -3.54
CA SER A 15 -2.52 5.58 -4.69
C SER A 15 -1.67 4.37 -4.31
N TRP A 16 -0.89 4.46 -3.22
CA TRP A 16 -0.08 3.36 -2.69
C TRP A 16 -0.94 2.13 -2.32
N GLU A 17 -2.15 2.35 -1.78
CA GLU A 17 -3.06 1.25 -1.41
C GLU A 17 -3.59 0.53 -2.65
N SER A 18 -3.98 1.29 -3.68
CA SER A 18 -4.46 0.71 -4.95
C SER A 18 -3.37 -0.08 -5.69
N THR A 19 -2.09 0.30 -5.50
CA THR A 19 -0.95 -0.45 -6.04
C THR A 19 -0.83 -1.84 -5.41
N VAL A 20 -1.08 -1.97 -4.09
CA VAL A 20 -1.11 -3.27 -3.41
C VAL A 20 -2.18 -4.19 -4.02
N TYR A 21 -3.33 -3.64 -4.42
CA TYR A 21 -4.41 -4.40 -5.06
C TYR A 21 -4.23 -4.61 -6.57
N LYS A 22 -3.09 -4.22 -7.14
CA LYS A 22 -2.81 -4.32 -8.60
C LYS A 22 -3.91 -3.67 -9.46
N GLY A 23 -4.50 -2.57 -8.96
CA GLY A 23 -5.58 -1.84 -9.63
C GLY A 23 -6.93 -2.56 -9.66
N LYS A 24 -7.09 -3.69 -8.95
CA LYS A 24 -8.36 -4.43 -8.89
C LYS A 24 -9.22 -3.92 -7.73
N LYS A 25 -10.54 -3.83 -7.94
CA LYS A 25 -11.51 -3.70 -6.85
C LYS A 25 -11.72 -5.06 -6.20
N LEU A 26 -11.05 -5.30 -5.09
CA LEU A 26 -11.20 -6.50 -4.27
C LEU A 26 -12.27 -6.26 -3.19
N ASP A 27 -12.91 -7.33 -2.75
CA ASP A 27 -13.77 -7.34 -1.57
C ASP A 27 -12.92 -7.16 -0.29
N ALA A 28 -13.57 -6.91 0.86
CA ALA A 28 -12.86 -6.65 2.11
C ALA A 28 -11.91 -7.79 2.51
N LYS A 29 -12.28 -9.04 2.19
CA LYS A 29 -11.45 -10.21 2.44
C LYS A 29 -10.23 -10.24 1.51
N GLY A 30 -10.43 -10.07 0.20
CA GLY A 30 -9.34 -10.02 -0.77
C GLY A 30 -8.35 -8.88 -0.53
N GLN A 31 -8.84 -7.71 -0.10
CA GLN A 31 -7.97 -6.59 0.30
C GLN A 31 -7.07 -6.97 1.48
N THR A 32 -7.62 -7.65 2.48
CA THR A 32 -6.85 -8.10 3.66
C THR A 32 -5.78 -9.12 3.27
N GLU A 33 -6.10 -10.06 2.39
CA GLU A 33 -5.14 -11.06 1.92
C GLU A 33 -3.98 -10.43 1.13
N GLU A 34 -4.25 -9.50 0.21
CA GLU A 34 -3.19 -8.82 -0.54
C GLU A 34 -2.33 -7.93 0.36
N ARG A 35 -2.92 -7.28 1.38
CA ARG A 35 -2.15 -6.54 2.39
C ARG A 35 -1.19 -7.45 3.13
N GLN A 36 -1.62 -8.64 3.56
CA GLN A 36 -0.75 -9.59 4.27
C GLN A 36 0.37 -10.12 3.37
N LYS A 37 0.07 -10.41 2.10
CA LYS A 37 1.08 -10.87 1.12
C LYS A 37 2.16 -9.81 0.83
N ALA A 38 1.81 -8.53 0.92
CA ALA A 38 2.74 -7.44 0.70
C ALA A 38 3.70 -7.19 1.88
N LEU A 39 3.51 -7.87 3.02
CA LEU A 39 4.38 -7.72 4.18
C LEU A 39 5.66 -8.55 4.02
N GLU A 40 6.80 -7.88 4.14
CA GLU A 40 8.11 -8.53 4.20
C GLU A 40 8.48 -8.80 5.67
N GLY A 41 8.35 -10.07 6.09
CA GLY A 41 8.69 -10.50 7.45
C GLY A 41 10.19 -10.72 7.64
N TYR A 42 10.71 -10.36 8.81
CA TYR A 42 12.09 -10.65 9.19
C TYR A 42 12.30 -12.18 9.32
N LYS A 43 13.26 -12.73 8.58
CA LYS A 43 13.72 -14.11 8.76
C LYS A 43 14.91 -14.10 9.70
N LYS A 44 14.76 -14.78 10.83
CA LYS A 44 15.81 -14.93 11.85
C LYS A 44 16.89 -15.90 11.40
#